data_AF-A0A534F5I2-F1
#
_entry.id   AF-A0A534F5I2-F1
#
_cell.length_a   1.000
_cell.length_b   1.000
_cell.length_c   1.000
_cell.angle_alpha   90.00
_cell.angle_beta   90.00
_cell.angle_gamma   90.00
#
_symmetry.space_group_name_H-M   'P 1'
#
loop_
_entity.id
_entity.type
_entity.pdbx_description
1 polymer ?
#
loop_
_entity_poly.entity_id
_entity_poly.type
_entity_poly.pdbx_seq_one_letter_code
_entity_poly.pdbx_strand_id
1 'polypeptide(L)'
;MATVRYRALRAPACIALLALAACARQGEGEMSWARSALERNAAFEVVAADEQSRTFTVRMKDTGELRVVRADQLIAGVAAPATGSASAKAAPQAGPAAPAGPAASAGPLGADTGAARADEAAVPEPSSTEPARPAESAPARARVEAPGGGRVLKSGPGYSIKASAAPAPATGGRLRDTAVTSAAIERRHEPIVCQGQRLLHIDNRNLEFDGDAVSAQDGCEIHITNSHISATGVGVSARAANVHIDNSLIEGDAAAIDASEGAQVYATSTRFRGLSRRADSASFHDLGGNIWN
;
A
#
# COMPACT_ATOMS: atom_id res chain seq x y z
N MET A 1 19.60 1.04 68.41
CA MET A 1 19.57 2.16 67.44
C MET A 1 19.05 1.62 66.12
N ALA A 2 17.85 2.04 65.71
CA ALA A 2 17.17 1.56 64.51
C ALA A 2 17.18 2.67 63.45
N THR A 3 17.75 2.40 62.29
CA THR A 3 17.76 3.31 61.14
C THR A 3 16.81 2.80 60.06
N VAL A 4 15.70 3.52 59.90
CA VAL A 4 14.63 3.23 58.94
C VAL A 4 15.00 3.77 57.55
N ARG A 5 14.84 2.92 56.53
CA ARG A 5 15.03 3.21 55.10
C ARG A 5 13.75 3.84 54.53
N TYR A 6 13.84 5.01 53.90
CA TYR A 6 12.77 5.54 53.04
C TYR A 6 13.16 5.40 51.56
N ARG A 7 12.49 4.46 50.88
CA ARG A 7 12.52 4.28 49.42
C ARG A 7 11.77 5.43 48.74
N ALA A 8 12.44 6.11 47.81
CA ALA A 8 11.84 7.08 46.91
C ALA A 8 11.02 6.36 45.82
N LEU A 9 9.69 6.41 45.95
CA LEU A 9 8.70 5.96 44.97
C LEU A 9 7.95 7.20 44.43
N ARG A 10 8.54 7.99 43.54
CA ARG A 10 7.86 9.14 42.90
C ARG A 10 8.37 9.50 41.49
N ALA A 11 8.64 8.52 40.63
CA ALA A 11 9.15 8.79 39.27
C ALA A 11 8.39 8.21 38.05
N PRO A 12 7.30 7.41 38.13
CA PRO A 12 6.67 6.92 36.89
C PRO A 12 5.53 7.80 36.34
N ALA A 13 5.02 8.79 37.10
CA ALA A 13 3.80 9.50 36.70
C ALA A 13 4.00 10.58 35.61
N CYS A 14 5.19 11.18 35.47
CA CYS A 14 5.40 12.26 34.50
C CYS A 14 5.65 11.79 33.05
N ILE A 15 6.09 10.54 32.85
CA ILE A 15 6.42 10.04 31.50
C ILE A 15 5.15 9.69 30.70
N ALA A 16 4.09 9.24 31.37
CA ALA A 16 2.83 8.89 30.72
C ALA A 16 2.09 10.11 30.12
N LEU A 17 2.26 11.31 30.68
CA LEU A 17 1.61 12.53 30.19
C LEU A 17 2.25 13.11 28.92
N LEU A 18 3.54 12.86 28.67
CA LEU A 18 4.23 13.35 27.47
C LEU A 18 3.90 12.53 26.21
N ALA A 19 3.60 11.24 26.35
CA ALA A 19 3.23 10.37 25.23
C ALA A 19 1.87 10.75 24.61
N LEU A 20 0.92 11.26 25.40
CA LEU A 20 -0.40 11.67 24.92
C LEU A 20 -0.38 12.97 24.11
N ALA A 21 0.55 13.88 24.39
CA ALA A 21 0.67 15.15 23.66
C ALA A 21 1.27 14.99 22.24
N ALA A 22 2.07 13.95 22.01
CA ALA A 22 2.68 13.70 20.71
C ALA A 22 1.67 13.16 19.67
N CYS A 23 0.70 12.34 20.09
CA CYS A 23 -0.32 11.80 19.18
C CYS A 23 -1.33 12.86 18.70
N ALA A 24 -1.56 13.94 19.46
CA ALA A 24 -2.48 15.00 19.06
C ALA A 24 -1.93 15.85 17.90
N ARG A 25 -0.62 16.15 17.90
CA ARG A 25 0.04 16.96 16.85
C ARG A 25 0.04 16.28 15.48
N GLN A 26 0.05 14.95 15.43
CA GLN A 26 0.03 14.23 14.17
C GLN A 26 -1.29 14.41 13.41
N GLY A 27 -2.43 14.49 14.13
CA GLY A 27 -3.74 14.71 13.53
C GLY A 27 -3.97 16.16 13.05
N GLU A 28 -3.39 17.15 13.73
CA GLU A 28 -3.48 18.57 13.32
C GLU A 28 -2.72 18.83 12.00
N GLY A 29 -1.58 18.17 11.81
CA GLY A 29 -0.81 18.27 10.57
C GLY A 29 -1.55 17.73 9.34
N GLU A 30 -2.29 16.64 9.51
CA GLU A 30 -3.05 15.99 8.43
C GLU A 30 -4.22 16.87 7.95
N MET A 31 -5.01 17.44 8.87
CA MET A 31 -6.14 18.29 8.52
C MET A 31 -5.72 19.62 7.88
N SER A 32 -4.62 20.22 8.35
CA SER A 32 -4.09 21.46 7.77
C SER A 32 -3.51 21.25 6.37
N TRP A 33 -2.82 20.13 6.14
CA TRP A 33 -2.39 19.70 4.81
C TRP A 33 -3.58 19.45 3.88
N ALA A 34 -4.59 18.69 4.34
CA ALA A 34 -5.77 18.32 3.57
C ALA A 34 -6.58 19.54 3.13
N ARG A 35 -6.80 20.51 4.03
CA ARG A 35 -7.44 21.79 3.70
C ARG A 35 -6.67 22.53 2.61
N SER A 36 -5.35 22.67 2.79
CA SER A 36 -4.48 23.35 1.82
C SER A 36 -4.49 22.66 0.45
N ALA A 37 -4.64 21.33 0.40
CA ALA A 37 -4.74 20.59 -0.84
C ALA A 37 -6.07 20.81 -1.58
N LEU A 38 -7.19 20.81 -0.84
CA LEU A 38 -8.51 21.08 -1.39
C LEU A 38 -8.64 22.50 -1.94
N GLU A 39 -8.09 23.50 -1.23
CA GLU A 39 -8.12 24.91 -1.64
C GLU A 39 -7.36 25.18 -2.95
N ARG A 40 -6.36 24.37 -3.28
CA ARG A 40 -5.63 24.46 -4.57
C ARG A 40 -6.45 23.97 -5.76
N ASN A 41 -7.57 23.29 -5.54
CA ASN A 41 -8.41 22.79 -6.62
C ASN A 41 -9.47 23.81 -7.02
N ALA A 42 -9.42 24.29 -8.27
CA ALA A 42 -10.35 25.29 -8.77
C ALA A 42 -11.82 24.80 -8.85
N ALA A 43 -12.07 23.50 -8.90
CA ALA A 43 -13.40 22.91 -9.06
C ALA A 43 -14.24 22.90 -7.76
N PHE A 44 -13.60 23.06 -6.60
CA PHE A 44 -14.27 22.93 -5.30
C PHE A 44 -14.04 24.14 -4.40
N GLU A 45 -14.91 24.28 -3.40
CA GLU A 45 -14.80 25.25 -2.31
C GLU A 45 -15.08 24.54 -0.99
N VAL A 46 -14.22 24.72 0.02
CA VAL A 46 -14.43 24.12 1.34
C VAL A 46 -15.43 24.99 2.12
N VAL A 47 -16.61 24.44 2.43
CA VAL A 47 -17.69 25.15 3.14
C VAL A 47 -17.60 24.93 4.64
N ALA A 48 -17.19 23.74 5.06
CA ALA A 48 -17.00 23.40 6.46
C ALA A 48 -15.90 22.34 6.61
N ALA A 49 -15.27 22.30 7.78
CA ALA A 49 -14.34 21.26 8.18
C ALA A 49 -14.68 20.82 9.60
N ASP A 50 -14.76 19.51 9.81
CA ASP A 50 -14.98 18.89 11.11
C ASP A 50 -13.71 18.12 11.51
N GLU A 51 -13.02 18.66 12.51
CA GLU A 51 -11.78 18.10 13.03
C GLU A 51 -12.00 16.82 13.84
N GLN A 52 -13.17 16.64 14.47
CA GLN A 52 -13.47 15.45 15.25
C GLN A 52 -13.71 14.24 14.35
N SER A 53 -14.47 14.42 13.27
CA SER A 53 -14.75 13.36 12.30
C SER A 53 -13.72 13.27 11.16
N ARG A 54 -12.77 14.21 11.10
CA ARG A 54 -11.78 14.36 10.03
C ARG A 54 -12.43 14.44 8.64
N THR A 55 -13.48 15.25 8.52
CA THR A 55 -14.21 15.42 7.27
C THR A 55 -14.27 16.88 6.80
N PHE A 56 -14.35 17.06 5.50
CA PHE A 56 -14.54 18.34 4.82
C PHE A 56 -15.85 18.30 4.05
N THR A 57 -16.68 19.32 4.22
CA THR A 57 -17.83 19.54 3.35
C THR A 57 -17.39 20.48 2.23
N VAL A 58 -17.28 19.95 1.02
CA VAL A 58 -16.89 20.69 -0.17
C VAL A 58 -18.09 20.97 -1.05
N ARG A 59 -18.13 22.15 -1.65
CA ARG A 59 -19.09 22.53 -2.67
C ARG A 59 -18.42 22.47 -4.04
N MET A 60 -19.03 21.77 -4.98
CA MET A 60 -18.59 21.81 -6.37
C MET A 60 -19.03 23.14 -6.99
N LYS A 61 -18.11 23.91 -7.57
CA LYS A 61 -18.40 25.27 -8.07
C LYS A 61 -19.25 25.28 -9.35
N ASP A 62 -19.21 24.20 -10.11
CA ASP A 62 -19.96 24.03 -11.37
C ASP A 62 -21.44 23.71 -11.14
N THR A 63 -21.74 22.89 -10.13
CA THR A 63 -23.07 22.33 -9.87
C THR A 63 -23.70 22.86 -8.57
N GLY A 64 -22.90 23.40 -7.65
CA GLY A 64 -23.33 23.81 -6.32
C GLY A 64 -23.59 22.64 -5.35
N GLU A 65 -23.36 21.40 -5.77
CA GLU A 65 -23.59 20.20 -4.95
C GLU A 65 -22.59 20.15 -3.78
N LEU A 66 -23.09 19.81 -2.60
CA LEU A 66 -22.29 19.60 -1.40
C LEU A 66 -21.92 18.13 -1.27
N ARG A 67 -20.63 17.86 -1.02
CA ARG A 67 -20.10 16.52 -0.77
C ARG A 67 -19.27 16.52 0.50
N VAL A 68 -19.36 15.42 1.26
CA VAL A 68 -18.53 15.19 2.43
C VAL A 68 -17.37 14.29 2.01
N VAL A 69 -16.14 14.76 2.22
CA VAL A 69 -14.90 14.06 1.88
C VAL A 69 -14.10 13.86 3.16
N ARG A 70 -13.61 12.65 3.41
CA ARG A 70 -12.76 12.39 4.58
C ARG A 70 -11.29 12.71 4.27
N ALA A 71 -10.54 13.14 5.28
CA ALA A 71 -9.12 13.48 5.13
C ALA A 71 -8.30 12.29 4.59
N ASP A 72 -8.62 11.06 5.02
CA ASP A 72 -7.95 9.81 4.61
C ASP A 72 -8.23 9.42 3.14
N GLN A 73 -9.23 10.03 2.50
CA GLN A 73 -9.57 9.79 1.10
C GLN A 73 -8.89 10.77 0.14
N LEU A 74 -8.17 11.78 0.66
CA LEU A 74 -7.44 12.74 -0.16
C LEU A 74 -6.06 12.18 -0.51
N ILE A 75 -5.86 11.85 -1.78
CA ILE A 75 -4.59 11.37 -2.30
C ILE A 75 -3.88 12.50 -3.03
N ALA A 76 -2.60 12.73 -2.73
CA ALA A 76 -1.77 13.67 -3.49
C ALA A 76 -1.55 13.12 -4.91
N GLY A 77 -2.19 13.73 -5.91
CA GLY A 77 -1.87 13.50 -7.31
C GLY A 77 -0.90 14.55 -7.83
N VAL A 78 0.07 14.14 -8.64
CA VAL A 78 0.86 15.08 -9.45
C VAL A 78 -0.07 15.65 -10.53
N ALA A 79 -0.17 16.97 -10.61
CA ALA A 79 -1.03 17.63 -11.59
C ALA A 79 -0.60 17.23 -13.01
N ALA A 80 -1.46 16.48 -13.71
CA ALA A 80 -1.27 16.23 -15.13
C ALA A 80 -1.39 17.56 -15.91
N PRO A 81 -0.57 17.79 -16.94
CA PRO A 81 -0.67 19.00 -17.75
C PRO A 81 -2.08 19.10 -18.36
N ALA A 82 -2.71 20.26 -18.18
CA ALA A 82 -4.06 20.52 -18.63
C ALA A 82 -4.15 20.49 -20.16
N THR A 83 -4.46 19.34 -20.74
CA THR A 83 -5.03 19.27 -22.09
C THR A 83 -6.52 19.51 -21.97
N GLY A 84 -6.94 20.71 -22.33
CA GLY A 84 -8.35 21.07 -22.43
C GLY A 84 -9.08 20.17 -23.43
N SER A 85 -10.24 19.67 -23.03
CA SER A 85 -11.33 19.34 -23.95
C SER A 85 -12.65 19.46 -23.22
N ALA A 86 -13.47 20.35 -23.75
CA ALA A 86 -14.80 20.67 -23.28
C ALA A 86 -15.82 19.57 -23.65
N SER A 87 -16.79 19.41 -22.75
CA SER A 87 -18.18 18.99 -22.95
C SER A 87 -18.51 17.68 -23.67
N ALA A 88 -19.14 16.78 -22.91
CA ALA A 88 -20.38 16.12 -23.37
C ALA A 88 -21.39 16.00 -22.21
N LYS A 89 -22.57 16.54 -22.50
CA LYS A 89 -23.80 16.70 -21.72
C LYS A 89 -24.56 15.37 -21.55
N ALA A 90 -25.02 15.06 -20.34
CA ALA A 90 -26.16 14.15 -20.12
C ALA A 90 -26.90 14.54 -18.83
N ALA A 91 -28.22 14.63 -18.92
CA ALA A 91 -29.15 15.14 -17.89
C ALA A 91 -29.85 13.96 -17.14
N PRO A 92 -30.85 14.19 -16.27
CA PRO A 92 -30.80 13.92 -14.84
C PRO A 92 -31.59 12.67 -14.41
N GLN A 93 -31.22 12.04 -13.28
CA GLN A 93 -32.09 11.13 -12.55
C GLN A 93 -32.45 11.69 -11.17
N ALA A 94 -33.75 11.71 -10.93
CA ALA A 94 -34.43 12.25 -9.77
C ALA A 94 -34.20 11.41 -8.50
N GLY A 95 -34.25 12.09 -7.35
CA GLY A 95 -34.14 11.50 -6.00
C GLY A 95 -35.32 10.57 -5.63
N PRO A 96 -35.36 10.10 -4.38
CA PRO A 96 -35.89 10.99 -3.34
C PRO A 96 -35.29 10.86 -1.91
N ALA A 97 -35.49 11.97 -1.19
CA ALA A 97 -35.89 12.11 0.22
C ALA A 97 -34.92 11.78 1.38
N ALA A 98 -34.66 12.85 2.16
CA ALA A 98 -34.31 12.84 3.58
C ALA A 98 -35.44 12.22 4.45
N PRO A 99 -35.14 11.81 5.70
CA PRO A 99 -35.47 12.72 6.81
C PRO A 99 -34.51 12.69 8.03
N ALA A 100 -34.51 13.84 8.73
CA ALA A 100 -34.45 14.12 10.18
C ALA A 100 -33.75 13.17 11.18
N GLY A 101 -32.86 13.72 12.01
CA GLY A 101 -32.64 13.24 13.39
C GLY A 101 -33.59 13.92 14.38
N PRO A 102 -33.31 13.94 15.70
CA PRO A 102 -32.61 12.97 16.55
C PRO A 102 -33.53 12.46 17.70
N ALA A 103 -33.21 11.32 18.32
CA ALA A 103 -33.77 10.97 19.62
C ALA A 103 -32.80 10.11 20.45
N ALA A 104 -32.35 10.70 21.54
CA ALA A 104 -31.69 10.01 22.64
C ALA A 104 -32.69 9.15 23.41
N SER A 105 -32.26 7.97 23.88
CA SER A 105 -32.74 7.38 25.11
C SER A 105 -31.70 6.41 25.66
N ALA A 106 -31.26 6.73 26.87
CA ALA A 106 -30.45 5.90 27.74
C ALA A 106 -31.33 4.81 28.40
N GLY A 107 -30.71 3.71 28.81
CA GLY A 107 -31.33 2.74 29.72
C GLY A 107 -30.70 1.35 29.68
N PRO A 108 -29.94 0.94 30.72
CA PRO A 108 -29.28 -0.36 30.83
C PRO A 108 -30.17 -1.39 31.53
N LEU A 109 -29.79 -2.68 31.47
CA LEU A 109 -30.10 -3.85 32.34
C LEU A 109 -30.05 -5.11 31.45
N GLY A 110 -29.37 -6.21 31.75
CA GLY A 110 -28.63 -6.64 32.92
C GLY A 110 -27.97 -8.00 32.63
N ALA A 111 -27.19 -8.46 33.60
CA ALA A 111 -26.73 -9.84 33.74
C ALA A 111 -27.95 -10.82 33.72
N ASP A 112 -27.83 -12.12 33.51
CA ASP A 112 -26.85 -13.03 34.08
C ASP A 112 -27.05 -14.44 33.50
N THR A 113 -26.03 -15.29 33.71
CA THR A 113 -26.07 -16.75 33.86
C THR A 113 -26.56 -17.67 32.74
N GLY A 114 -25.74 -18.70 32.45
CA GLY A 114 -26.20 -19.92 31.81
C GLY A 114 -25.08 -20.87 31.39
N ALA A 115 -24.45 -21.55 32.35
CA ALA A 115 -23.46 -22.61 32.15
C ALA A 115 -24.09 -23.95 31.69
N ALA A 116 -23.37 -24.72 30.86
CA ALA A 116 -23.26 -26.20 30.81
C ALA A 116 -22.72 -26.63 29.43
N ARG A 117 -21.55 -27.29 29.31
CA ARG A 117 -21.35 -28.78 29.28
C ARG A 117 -22.14 -29.47 28.14
N ALA A 118 -21.63 -30.42 27.37
CA ALA A 118 -20.38 -31.20 27.38
C ALA A 118 -20.24 -31.86 25.99
N ASP A 119 -19.08 -32.48 25.80
CA ASP A 119 -18.71 -33.53 24.83
C ASP A 119 -19.84 -34.28 24.11
N GLU A 120 -19.65 -34.53 22.81
CA GLU A 120 -19.85 -35.86 22.23
C GLU A 120 -19.13 -35.95 20.89
N ALA A 121 -18.16 -36.87 20.81
CA ALA A 121 -17.45 -37.24 19.61
C ALA A 121 -18.27 -38.25 18.79
N ALA A 122 -18.28 -38.15 17.46
CA ALA A 122 -18.51 -39.29 16.59
C ALA A 122 -18.03 -39.04 15.15
N VAL A 123 -16.97 -39.75 14.79
CA VAL A 123 -16.51 -40.05 13.42
C VAL A 123 -17.54 -40.98 12.76
N PRO A 124 -17.77 -40.88 11.44
CA PRO A 124 -17.36 -42.01 10.59
C PRO A 124 -16.80 -41.59 9.22
N GLU A 125 -15.66 -42.20 8.85
CA GLU A 125 -15.36 -42.55 7.45
C GLU A 125 -16.33 -43.66 6.98
N PRO A 126 -16.55 -43.79 5.65
CA PRO A 126 -15.97 -44.97 5.02
C PRO A 126 -15.44 -44.76 3.59
N SER A 127 -14.26 -45.35 3.37
CA SER A 127 -13.91 -46.34 2.34
C SER A 127 -14.26 -46.09 0.86
N SER A 128 -13.18 -46.00 0.08
CA SER A 128 -12.84 -46.87 -1.07
C SER A 128 -13.79 -46.92 -2.27
N THR A 129 -13.25 -46.63 -3.47
CA THR A 129 -13.23 -47.52 -4.66
C THR A 129 -12.63 -46.77 -5.87
N GLU A 130 -11.36 -47.06 -6.19
CA GLU A 130 -10.87 -47.18 -7.59
C GLU A 130 -11.30 -48.59 -8.09
N PRO A 131 -11.44 -48.90 -9.40
CA PRO A 131 -10.44 -48.58 -10.43
C PRO A 131 -10.97 -48.35 -11.88
N ALA A 132 -10.01 -48.09 -12.76
CA ALA A 132 -9.92 -48.52 -14.18
C ALA A 132 -9.97 -47.42 -15.27
N ARG A 133 -8.76 -47.15 -15.78
CA ARG A 133 -8.43 -46.69 -17.15
C ARG A 133 -8.94 -47.71 -18.19
N PRO A 134 -9.22 -47.30 -19.45
CA PRO A 134 -8.14 -47.20 -20.44
C PRO A 134 -8.23 -46.00 -21.40
N ALA A 135 -7.10 -45.77 -22.07
CA ALA A 135 -6.83 -44.72 -23.05
C ALA A 135 -7.60 -44.89 -24.36
N GLU A 136 -7.94 -43.79 -25.06
CA GLU A 136 -7.79 -43.74 -26.52
C GLU A 136 -7.86 -42.29 -27.10
N SER A 137 -6.83 -41.95 -27.87
CA SER A 137 -6.80 -41.15 -29.11
C SER A 137 -7.40 -39.73 -29.20
N ALA A 138 -6.49 -38.78 -29.46
CA ALA A 138 -6.77 -37.53 -30.16
C ALA A 138 -7.38 -37.77 -31.56
N PRO A 139 -8.13 -36.80 -32.08
CA PRO A 139 -7.62 -36.15 -33.29
C PRO A 139 -7.65 -34.63 -33.21
N ALA A 140 -6.59 -34.04 -33.75
CA ALA A 140 -6.52 -32.64 -34.14
C ALA A 140 -7.68 -32.30 -35.08
N ARG A 141 -8.46 -31.27 -34.73
CA ARG A 141 -9.29 -30.54 -35.68
C ARG A 141 -8.83 -29.09 -35.73
N ALA A 142 -8.42 -28.73 -36.94
CA ALA A 142 -7.95 -27.42 -37.36
C ALA A 142 -8.84 -26.30 -36.84
N ARG A 143 -8.26 -25.41 -36.03
CA ARG A 143 -8.83 -24.10 -35.76
C ARG A 143 -8.35 -23.18 -36.86
N VAL A 144 -9.24 -22.91 -37.81
CA VAL A 144 -9.06 -21.82 -38.78
C VAL A 144 -9.13 -20.52 -37.99
N GLU A 145 -8.00 -19.82 -37.92
CA GLU A 145 -7.94 -18.41 -37.55
C GLU A 145 -8.66 -17.58 -38.62
N ALA A 146 -9.63 -16.78 -38.18
CA ALA A 146 -10.07 -15.60 -38.90
C ALA A 146 -9.74 -14.37 -38.04
N PRO A 147 -9.22 -13.29 -38.65
CA PRO A 147 -8.61 -12.18 -37.93
C PRO A 147 -9.66 -11.20 -37.39
N GLY A 148 -9.41 -10.69 -36.18
CA GLY A 148 -10.03 -9.46 -35.68
C GLY A 148 -11.54 -9.50 -35.44
N GLY A 149 -11.98 -10.11 -34.33
CA GLY A 149 -13.38 -10.01 -33.90
C GLY A 149 -13.53 -10.32 -32.42
N GLY A 150 -13.73 -9.28 -31.61
CA GLY A 150 -13.98 -9.42 -30.16
C GLY A 150 -15.16 -10.34 -29.87
N ARG A 151 -15.01 -11.21 -28.86
CA ARG A 151 -16.06 -12.13 -28.43
C ARG A 151 -17.26 -11.33 -27.91
N VAL A 152 -18.46 -11.65 -28.43
CA VAL A 152 -19.72 -11.14 -27.86
C VAL A 152 -19.96 -11.90 -26.57
N LEU A 153 -19.99 -11.18 -25.44
CA LEU A 153 -20.13 -11.78 -24.12
C LEU A 153 -21.61 -12.07 -23.79
N LYS A 154 -22.53 -11.24 -24.30
CA LYS A 154 -23.98 -11.43 -24.16
C LYS A 154 -24.75 -10.60 -25.20
N SER A 155 -25.84 -11.15 -25.73
CA SER A 155 -26.73 -10.47 -26.68
C SER A 155 -28.19 -10.64 -26.26
N GLY A 156 -28.99 -9.57 -26.38
CA GLY A 156 -30.43 -9.56 -26.14
C GLY A 156 -31.17 -8.60 -27.08
N PRO A 157 -32.51 -8.61 -27.13
CA PRO A 157 -33.26 -7.67 -27.97
C PRO A 157 -32.97 -6.23 -27.51
N GLY A 158 -32.26 -5.48 -28.34
CA GLY A 158 -31.90 -4.09 -28.10
C GLY A 158 -30.48 -3.83 -27.57
N TYR A 159 -29.64 -4.84 -27.32
CA TYR A 159 -28.23 -4.60 -26.97
C TYR A 159 -27.29 -5.78 -27.26
N SER A 160 -26.02 -5.44 -27.54
CA SER A 160 -24.91 -6.39 -27.61
C SER A 160 -23.73 -5.86 -26.81
N ILE A 161 -23.18 -6.66 -25.88
CA ILE A 161 -21.97 -6.31 -25.14
C ILE A 161 -20.78 -6.98 -25.83
N LYS A 162 -19.91 -6.17 -26.45
CA LYS A 162 -18.65 -6.60 -27.09
C LYS A 162 -17.50 -6.31 -26.14
N ALA A 163 -16.64 -7.30 -25.90
CA ALA A 163 -15.35 -7.04 -25.28
C ALA A 163 -14.41 -6.40 -26.31
N SER A 164 -14.05 -5.14 -26.10
CA SER A 164 -12.95 -4.51 -26.83
C SER A 164 -11.65 -5.12 -26.32
N ALA A 165 -11.05 -6.02 -27.09
CA ALA A 165 -9.65 -6.35 -26.88
C ALA A 165 -8.84 -5.07 -27.17
N ALA A 166 -8.17 -4.54 -26.15
CA ALA A 166 -7.18 -3.49 -26.36
C ALA A 166 -6.15 -3.97 -27.40
N PRO A 167 -5.65 -3.08 -28.27
CA PRO A 167 -4.66 -3.46 -29.27
C PRO A 167 -3.45 -4.09 -28.57
N ALA A 168 -3.13 -5.32 -28.95
CA ALA A 168 -1.97 -6.03 -28.46
C ALA A 168 -0.71 -5.22 -28.81
N PRO A 169 0.18 -4.91 -27.85
CA PRO A 169 1.51 -4.43 -28.19
C PRO A 169 2.25 -5.53 -28.96
N ALA A 170 3.02 -5.11 -29.96
CA ALA A 170 3.75 -5.97 -30.86
C ALA A 170 4.56 -7.06 -30.14
N THR A 171 4.51 -8.25 -30.73
CA THR A 171 5.20 -9.48 -30.36
C THR A 171 6.69 -9.24 -30.05
N GLY A 172 7.10 -9.43 -28.80
CA GLY A 172 8.51 -9.46 -28.42
C GLY A 172 8.85 -8.99 -27.00
N GLY A 173 8.17 -9.50 -25.98
CA GLY A 173 8.58 -9.25 -24.59
C GLY A 173 7.88 -10.21 -23.65
N ARG A 174 8.65 -11.02 -22.91
CA ARG A 174 8.14 -11.83 -21.80
C ARG A 174 7.29 -10.94 -20.89
N LEU A 175 6.19 -11.50 -20.37
CA LEU A 175 5.38 -10.93 -19.29
C LEU A 175 6.29 -10.10 -18.36
N ARG A 176 6.16 -8.77 -18.40
CA ARG A 176 6.88 -7.90 -17.47
C ARG A 176 6.33 -8.20 -16.09
N ASP A 177 7.20 -8.71 -15.22
CA ASP A 177 6.98 -8.70 -13.78
C ASP A 177 6.49 -7.31 -13.39
N THR A 178 5.44 -7.29 -12.57
CA THR A 178 4.61 -6.14 -12.22
C THR A 178 5.47 -4.92 -11.91
N ALA A 179 5.49 -3.94 -12.81
CA ALA A 179 6.30 -2.74 -12.65
C ALA A 179 5.86 -1.99 -11.38
N VAL A 180 6.77 -1.86 -10.43
CA VAL A 180 6.53 -1.19 -9.14
C VAL A 180 6.53 0.34 -9.27
N THR A 181 7.06 0.85 -10.38
CA THR A 181 7.10 2.28 -10.69
C THR A 181 6.75 2.54 -12.15
N SER A 182 6.23 3.74 -12.42
CA SER A 182 5.98 4.28 -13.76
C SER A 182 7.14 5.16 -14.28
N ALA A 183 8.20 5.33 -13.48
CA ALA A 183 9.34 6.16 -13.84
C ALA A 183 10.18 5.56 -14.98
N ALA A 184 10.78 6.45 -15.78
CA ALA A 184 11.73 6.07 -16.82
C ALA A 184 12.99 5.44 -16.20
N ILE A 185 13.53 4.42 -16.87
CA ILE A 185 14.76 3.74 -16.43
C ILE A 185 15.94 4.71 -16.49
N GLU A 186 16.64 4.87 -15.39
CA GLU A 186 17.86 5.64 -15.24
C GLU A 186 19.02 4.70 -14.93
N ARG A 187 20.00 4.66 -15.84
CA ARG A 187 21.20 3.84 -15.69
C ARG A 187 22.30 4.62 -15.01
N ARG A 188 22.93 4.01 -14.00
CA ARG A 188 24.03 4.61 -13.25
C ARG A 188 25.16 3.60 -13.09
N HIS A 189 26.38 4.05 -13.31
CA HIS A 189 27.58 3.24 -13.09
C HIS A 189 28.17 3.44 -11.68
N GLU A 190 27.74 4.48 -10.99
CA GLU A 190 28.24 4.84 -9.65
C GLU A 190 27.18 4.53 -8.59
N PRO A 191 27.57 3.94 -7.45
CA PRO A 191 26.67 3.64 -6.34
C PRO A 191 26.15 4.94 -5.71
N ILE A 192 24.91 4.90 -5.22
CA ILE A 192 24.38 5.97 -4.37
C ILE A 192 24.90 5.75 -2.96
N VAL A 193 25.78 6.64 -2.50
CA VAL A 193 26.36 6.57 -1.15
C VAL A 193 25.69 7.58 -0.23
N CYS A 194 25.16 7.09 0.87
CA CYS A 194 24.73 7.90 2.00
C CYS A 194 25.59 7.58 3.22
N GLN A 195 26.17 8.62 3.82
CA GLN A 195 27.11 8.47 4.91
C GLN A 195 26.85 9.52 5.98
N GLY A 196 27.13 9.14 7.23
CA GLY A 196 26.98 9.98 8.40
C GLY A 196 25.51 10.12 8.79
N GLN A 197 25.20 11.10 9.65
CA GLN A 197 23.82 11.37 10.08
C GLN A 197 23.04 12.18 9.03
N ARG A 198 22.96 11.65 7.80
CA ARG A 198 22.22 12.23 6.70
C ARG A 198 20.96 11.43 6.43
N LEU A 199 19.95 12.14 5.94
CA LEU A 199 18.71 11.57 5.45
C LEU A 199 18.72 11.61 3.92
N LEU A 200 18.43 10.47 3.28
CA LEU A 200 18.31 10.35 1.84
C LEU A 200 16.97 9.72 1.46
N HIS A 201 16.27 10.33 0.51
CA HIS A 201 15.02 9.82 -0.05
C HIS A 201 15.20 9.36 -1.49
N ILE A 202 14.66 8.19 -1.83
CA ILE A 202 14.64 7.61 -3.17
C ILE A 202 13.19 7.25 -3.49
N ASP A 203 12.48 8.21 -4.06
CA ASP A 203 11.04 8.11 -4.27
C ASP A 203 10.68 8.03 -5.75
N ASN A 204 9.85 7.04 -6.13
CA ASN A 204 9.33 6.86 -7.48
C ASN A 204 10.44 6.89 -8.56
N ARG A 205 11.52 6.14 -8.34
CA ARG A 205 12.63 6.03 -9.29
C ARG A 205 12.74 4.62 -9.85
N ASN A 206 13.24 4.52 -11.07
CA ASN A 206 13.58 3.27 -11.73
C ASN A 206 15.07 3.29 -12.05
N LEU A 207 15.87 2.64 -11.22
CA LEU A 207 17.32 2.76 -11.23
C LEU A 207 17.96 1.42 -11.59
N GLU A 208 18.88 1.45 -12.55
CA GLU A 208 19.65 0.28 -13.00
C GLU A 208 21.14 0.57 -12.77
N PHE A 209 21.83 -0.31 -12.05
CA PHE A 209 23.21 -0.12 -11.62
C PHE A 209 24.15 -1.22 -12.14
N ASP A 210 25.29 -0.78 -12.67
CA ASP A 210 26.42 -1.65 -13.02
C ASP A 210 27.34 -1.85 -11.81
N GLY A 211 26.84 -2.54 -10.78
CA GLY A 211 27.54 -2.84 -9.54
C GLY A 211 26.61 -2.76 -8.34
N ASP A 212 27.10 -2.26 -7.22
CA ASP A 212 26.28 -2.01 -6.04
C ASP A 212 25.40 -0.78 -6.26
N ALA A 213 24.12 -0.85 -5.88
CA ALA A 213 23.17 0.22 -6.14
C ALA A 213 23.16 1.29 -5.05
N VAL A 214 22.91 0.88 -3.79
CA VAL A 214 22.81 1.81 -2.66
C VAL A 214 23.71 1.37 -1.52
N SER A 215 24.46 2.31 -0.94
CA SER A 215 25.29 2.10 0.24
C SER A 215 24.96 3.11 1.34
N ALA A 216 24.42 2.60 2.45
CA ALA A 216 24.09 3.35 3.65
C ALA A 216 25.12 3.05 4.74
N GLN A 217 25.80 4.08 5.24
CA GLN A 217 26.90 3.94 6.19
C GLN A 217 26.81 4.97 7.33
N ASP A 218 27.44 4.66 8.46
CA ASP A 218 27.73 5.61 9.55
C ASP A 218 26.51 6.35 10.12
N GLY A 219 25.40 5.64 10.37
CA GLY A 219 24.19 6.22 10.94
C GLY A 219 23.29 6.93 9.95
N CYS A 220 23.50 6.75 8.64
CA CYS A 220 22.62 7.30 7.63
C CYS A 220 21.22 6.71 7.75
N GLU A 221 20.22 7.55 7.48
CA GLU A 221 18.83 7.15 7.30
C GLU A 221 18.45 7.24 5.81
N ILE A 222 18.00 6.12 5.23
CA ILE A 222 17.52 6.08 3.84
C ILE A 222 16.05 5.66 3.81
N HIS A 223 15.24 6.37 3.02
CA HIS A 223 13.87 6.00 2.70
C HIS A 223 13.76 5.71 1.20
N ILE A 224 13.30 4.51 0.87
CA ILE A 224 13.10 4.05 -0.51
C ILE A 224 11.62 3.74 -0.68
N THR A 225 10.92 4.52 -1.50
CA THR A 225 9.47 4.41 -1.64
C THR A 225 9.04 4.37 -3.10
N ASN A 226 8.17 3.42 -3.46
CA ASN A 226 7.64 3.26 -4.83
C ASN A 226 8.73 3.16 -5.90
N SER A 227 9.88 2.58 -5.56
CA SER A 227 11.05 2.57 -6.44
C SER A 227 11.38 1.15 -6.91
N HIS A 228 11.97 1.06 -8.10
CA HIS A 228 12.58 -0.15 -8.62
C HIS A 228 14.08 0.07 -8.71
N ILE A 229 14.85 -0.77 -8.02
CA ILE A 229 16.30 -0.75 -8.01
C ILE A 229 16.79 -2.11 -8.51
N SER A 230 17.56 -2.09 -9.59
CA SER A 230 18.19 -3.27 -10.18
C SER A 230 19.70 -3.12 -10.15
N ALA A 231 20.40 -4.06 -9.53
CA ALA A 231 21.84 -4.03 -9.33
C ALA A 231 22.49 -5.34 -9.77
N THR A 232 23.59 -5.28 -10.52
CA THR A 232 24.42 -6.47 -10.81
C THR A 232 25.30 -6.89 -9.63
N GLY A 233 25.43 -6.03 -8.61
CA GLY A 233 26.07 -6.32 -7.33
C GLY A 233 25.05 -6.50 -6.21
N VAL A 234 25.23 -5.75 -5.13
CA VAL A 234 24.28 -5.69 -4.01
C VAL A 234 23.24 -4.59 -4.26
N GLY A 235 21.95 -4.91 -4.10
CA GLY A 235 20.84 -3.96 -4.23
C GLY A 235 20.91 -2.84 -3.18
N VAL A 236 20.84 -3.20 -1.90
CA VAL A 236 21.04 -2.24 -0.80
C VAL A 236 22.01 -2.80 0.24
N SER A 237 23.10 -2.09 0.46
CA SER A 237 24.05 -2.36 1.54
C SER A 237 23.84 -1.38 2.70
N ALA A 238 23.65 -1.89 3.91
CA ALA A 238 23.42 -1.11 5.12
C ALA A 238 24.44 -1.49 6.19
N ARG A 239 25.25 -0.51 6.63
CA ARG A 239 26.26 -0.66 7.69
C ARG A 239 26.04 0.40 8.76
N ALA A 240 25.71 -0.03 9.97
CA ALA A 240 25.37 0.88 11.07
C ALA A 240 24.35 1.97 10.67
N ALA A 241 23.37 1.63 9.83
CA ALA A 241 22.44 2.57 9.20
C ALA A 241 20.97 2.14 9.39
N ASN A 242 20.04 3.08 9.22
CA ASN A 242 18.60 2.84 9.26
C ASN A 242 18.04 2.93 7.84
N VAL A 243 17.41 1.86 7.36
CA VAL A 243 16.86 1.81 6.00
C VAL A 243 15.38 1.47 6.04
N HIS A 244 14.57 2.31 5.44
CA HIS A 244 13.13 2.13 5.28
C HIS A 244 12.83 1.85 3.80
N ILE A 245 12.15 0.75 3.52
CA ILE A 245 11.82 0.30 2.16
C ILE A 245 10.33 0.01 2.08
N ASP A 246 9.62 0.79 1.28
CA ASP A 246 8.17 0.74 1.18
C ASP A 246 7.72 0.61 -0.27
N ASN A 247 6.84 -0.37 -0.53
CA ASN A 247 6.26 -0.64 -1.85
C ASN A 247 7.29 -0.58 -2.99
N SER A 248 8.43 -1.25 -2.81
CA SER A 248 9.55 -1.17 -3.75
C SER A 248 9.92 -2.56 -4.30
N LEU A 249 10.65 -2.59 -5.41
CA LEU A 249 11.28 -3.80 -5.95
C LEU A 249 12.80 -3.62 -5.87
N ILE A 250 13.45 -4.48 -5.10
CA ILE A 250 14.90 -4.47 -4.93
C ILE A 250 15.45 -5.76 -5.54
N GLU A 251 16.27 -5.62 -6.57
CA GLU A 251 16.96 -6.73 -7.24
C GLU A 251 18.46 -6.56 -7.09
N GLY A 252 19.14 -7.63 -6.68
CA GLY A 252 20.59 -7.68 -6.62
C GLY A 252 21.12 -9.06 -6.94
N ASP A 253 21.98 -9.17 -7.96
CA ASP A 253 22.54 -10.45 -8.39
C ASP A 253 23.40 -11.10 -7.30
N ALA A 254 24.19 -10.31 -6.55
CA ALA A 254 25.00 -10.81 -5.45
C ALA A 254 24.19 -10.96 -4.13
N ALA A 255 23.35 -9.97 -3.86
CA ALA A 255 22.37 -9.94 -2.77
C ALA A 255 21.37 -8.80 -3.00
N ALA A 256 20.09 -9.03 -2.73
CA ALA A 256 19.09 -7.97 -2.73
C ALA A 256 19.36 -6.98 -1.57
N ILE A 257 19.65 -7.51 -0.37
CA ILE A 257 19.95 -6.75 0.85
C ILE A 257 21.17 -7.34 1.54
N ASP A 258 22.10 -6.47 1.96
CA ASP A 258 23.21 -6.80 2.85
C ASP A 258 23.22 -5.87 4.06
N ALA A 259 22.83 -6.38 5.23
CA ALA A 259 22.75 -5.63 6.47
C ALA A 259 23.82 -6.08 7.47
N SER A 260 24.60 -5.14 7.99
CA SER A 260 25.70 -5.41 8.93
C SER A 260 25.92 -4.27 9.95
N GLU A 261 26.80 -4.51 10.93
CA GLU A 261 27.27 -3.51 11.89
C GLU A 261 26.14 -2.80 12.67
N GLY A 262 25.10 -3.54 13.09
CA GLY A 262 24.00 -2.94 13.84
C GLY A 262 22.93 -2.26 12.98
N ALA A 263 23.00 -2.36 11.65
CA ALA A 263 22.01 -1.78 10.76
C ALA A 263 20.58 -2.28 11.08
N GLN A 264 19.62 -1.39 10.93
CA GLN A 264 18.19 -1.67 11.08
C GLN A 264 17.52 -1.48 9.72
N VAL A 265 16.94 -2.55 9.17
CA VAL A 265 16.20 -2.48 7.90
C VAL A 265 14.72 -2.71 8.19
N TYR A 266 13.86 -1.81 7.72
CA TYR A 266 12.42 -1.88 7.83
C TYR A 266 11.83 -2.02 6.43
N ALA A 267 11.06 -3.07 6.18
CA ALA A 267 10.48 -3.33 4.87
C ALA A 267 8.96 -3.51 4.96
N THR A 268 8.23 -2.86 4.06
CA THR A 268 6.78 -2.99 3.93
C THR A 268 6.38 -3.15 2.47
N SER A 269 5.52 -4.13 2.16
CA SER A 269 4.98 -4.36 0.80
C SER A 269 6.04 -4.40 -0.31
N THR A 270 7.24 -4.84 0.02
CA THR A 270 8.42 -4.80 -0.85
C THR A 270 8.72 -6.17 -1.41
N ARG A 271 9.09 -6.23 -2.69
CA ARG A 271 9.58 -7.45 -3.32
C ARG A 271 11.10 -7.42 -3.38
N PHE A 272 11.72 -8.47 -2.86
CA PHE A 272 13.15 -8.68 -2.94
C PHE A 272 13.44 -9.83 -3.90
N ARG A 273 14.37 -9.60 -4.82
CA ARG A 273 14.87 -10.62 -5.74
C ARG A 273 16.37 -10.79 -5.56
N GLY A 274 16.76 -11.97 -5.10
CA GLY A 274 18.15 -12.27 -4.75
C GLY A 274 18.33 -12.52 -3.25
N LEU A 275 19.57 -12.83 -2.87
CA LEU A 275 19.88 -13.25 -1.51
C LEU A 275 19.70 -12.12 -0.50
N SER A 276 19.21 -12.46 0.69
CA SER A 276 19.21 -11.58 1.85
C SER A 276 20.36 -11.97 2.78
N ARG A 277 21.28 -11.04 3.03
CA ARG A 277 22.43 -11.26 3.92
C ARG A 277 22.27 -10.37 5.15
N ARG A 278 22.40 -10.98 6.32
CA ARG A 278 22.30 -10.31 7.61
C ARG A 278 23.40 -10.81 8.52
N ALA A 279 24.28 -9.92 8.95
CA ALA A 279 25.27 -10.21 9.98
C ALA A 279 24.64 -10.19 11.38
N ASP A 280 25.30 -10.80 12.37
CA ASP A 280 24.72 -11.10 13.69
C ASP A 280 24.20 -9.88 14.47
N SER A 281 24.78 -8.70 14.25
CA SER A 281 24.36 -7.46 14.91
C SER A 281 23.23 -6.70 14.19
N ALA A 282 22.96 -7.03 12.92
CA ALA A 282 21.94 -6.36 12.14
C ALA A 282 20.55 -6.96 12.38
N SER A 283 19.53 -6.10 12.32
CA SER A 283 18.13 -6.48 12.43
C SER A 283 17.40 -6.21 11.12
N PHE A 284 16.47 -7.08 10.80
CA PHE A 284 15.56 -6.91 9.67
C PHE A 284 14.14 -7.01 10.22
N HIS A 285 13.37 -5.94 10.03
CA HIS A 285 12.00 -5.77 10.50
C HIS A 285 11.07 -5.88 9.30
N ASP A 286 10.45 -7.05 9.16
CA ASP A 286 9.38 -7.26 8.17
C ASP A 286 8.07 -6.70 8.75
N LEU A 287 7.61 -5.57 8.20
CA LEU A 287 6.37 -4.90 8.61
C LEU A 287 5.13 -5.42 7.86
N GLY A 288 5.30 -6.43 6.99
CA GLY A 288 4.22 -7.12 6.30
C GLY A 288 4.14 -6.85 4.80
N GLY A 289 3.56 -7.80 4.07
CA GLY A 289 3.34 -7.73 2.62
C GLY A 289 4.60 -7.90 1.77
N ASN A 290 5.74 -8.25 2.37
CA ASN A 290 6.97 -8.46 1.65
C ASN A 290 6.99 -9.83 0.93
N ILE A 291 7.63 -9.87 -0.23
CA ILE A 291 7.78 -11.09 -1.05
C ILE A 291 9.28 -11.31 -1.31
N TRP A 292 9.75 -12.54 -1.08
CA TRP A 292 11.15 -12.92 -1.27
C TRP A 292 11.25 -13.99 -2.37
N ASN A 293 12.02 -13.68 -3.42
CA ASN A 293 12.21 -14.53 -4.60
C ASN A 293 13.68 -14.82 -4.91
#